data_AF-A0A7X4KQ42-F1
#
_entry.id   AF-A0A7X4KQ42-F1
#
_cell.length_a   1.000
_cell.length_b   1.000
_cell.length_c   1.000
_cell.angle_alpha   90.00
_cell.angle_beta   90.00
_cell.angle_gamma   90.00
#
_symmetry.space_group_name_H-M   'P 1'
#
loop_
_entity.id
_entity.type
_entity.pdbx_description
1 polymer ?
#
loop_
_entity_poly.entity_id
_entity_poly.type
_entity_poly.pdbx_seq_one_letter_code
_entity_poly.pdbx_strand_id
1 'polypeptide(L)'
;MTSIEQRLLACEQENVRLRKRLNRQNGLWVAGLLLLAGGGAMAGASLKNAIFDSVRAKEVVVVDGKGIVRARLGGDLPDAVMAGGHVSKRGSKAAGMIIYDEEGIERGGYVTQDNGSNAMLTLDSKHRMAAIMVAGPDPSQDSALTLITKDGGIELRSDGNGSRLSVRDKAGLTYQQPAITALTPDSCIHYKQIELKYPGQRSCQARFPEAACKACLGD
;
A
#
# COMPACT_ATOMS: atom_id res chain seq x y z
N MET A 1 -80.90 -20.45 -29.86
CA MET A 1 -79.43 -20.27 -29.99
C MET A 1 -78.83 -21.53 -30.57
N THR A 2 -77.98 -21.40 -31.57
CA THR A 2 -77.31 -22.55 -32.22
C THR A 2 -76.11 -23.02 -31.38
N SER A 3 -75.68 -24.27 -31.52
CA SER A 3 -74.49 -24.84 -30.84
C SER A 3 -73.22 -24.00 -31.05
N ILE A 4 -73.14 -23.29 -32.18
CA ILE A 4 -72.02 -22.42 -32.55
C ILE A 4 -72.02 -21.14 -31.71
N GLU A 5 -73.18 -20.50 -31.48
CA GLU A 5 -73.29 -19.28 -30.67
C GLU A 5 -72.89 -19.52 -29.20
N GLN A 6 -73.24 -20.68 -28.65
CA GLN A 6 -72.86 -21.06 -27.30
C GLN A 6 -71.35 -21.26 -27.16
N ARG A 7 -70.71 -21.88 -28.16
CA ARG A 7 -69.26 -22.06 -28.21
C ARG A 7 -68.51 -20.74 -28.39
N LEU A 8 -69.07 -19.81 -29.16
CA LEU A 8 -68.51 -18.47 -29.35
C LEU A 8 -68.52 -17.67 -28.04
N LEU A 9 -69.67 -17.63 -27.34
CA LEU A 9 -69.82 -16.96 -26.05
C LEU A 9 -68.89 -17.55 -24.97
N ALA A 10 -68.74 -18.87 -24.94
CA ALA A 10 -67.81 -19.52 -24.01
C ALA A 10 -66.35 -19.11 -24.29
N CYS A 11 -65.96 -19.06 -25.56
CA CYS A 11 -64.63 -18.63 -25.98
C CYS A 11 -64.35 -17.15 -25.65
N GLU A 12 -65.34 -16.26 -25.82
CA GLU A 12 -65.22 -14.86 -25.43
C GLU A 12 -65.07 -14.69 -23.91
N GLN A 13 -65.85 -15.42 -23.12
CA GLN A 13 -65.74 -15.40 -21.67
C GLN A 13 -64.39 -15.93 -21.17
N GLU A 14 -63.87 -16.97 -21.80
CA GLU A 14 -62.55 -17.53 -21.47
C GLU A 14 -61.42 -16.57 -21.84
N ASN A 15 -61.51 -15.90 -23.00
CA ASN A 15 -60.59 -14.85 -23.40
C ASN A 15 -60.58 -13.66 -22.42
N VAL A 16 -61.75 -13.23 -21.95
CA VAL A 16 -61.84 -12.15 -20.94
C VAL A 16 -61.18 -12.58 -19.62
N ARG A 17 -61.36 -13.84 -19.19
CA ARG A 17 -60.70 -14.37 -17.99
C ARG A 17 -59.18 -14.47 -18.17
N LEU A 18 -58.71 -14.94 -19.33
CA LEU A 18 -57.29 -15.03 -19.65
C LEU A 18 -56.63 -13.65 -19.68
N ARG A 19 -57.25 -12.66 -20.32
CA ARG A 19 -56.76 -11.26 -20.31
C ARG A 19 -56.67 -10.69 -18.90
N LYS A 20 -57.66 -10.94 -18.04
CA LYS A 20 -57.61 -10.51 -16.63
C LYS A 20 -56.49 -11.20 -15.85
N ARG A 21 -56.23 -12.49 -16.07
CA ARG A 21 -55.13 -13.23 -15.44
C ARG A 21 -53.77 -12.73 -15.91
N LEU A 22 -53.58 -12.56 -17.22
CA LEU A 22 -52.37 -11.99 -17.82
C LEU A 22 -52.09 -10.58 -17.30
N ASN A 23 -53.10 -9.71 -17.24
CA ASN A 23 -52.92 -8.36 -16.70
C ASN A 23 -52.54 -8.37 -15.22
N ARG A 24 -53.12 -9.26 -14.40
CA ARG A 24 -52.71 -9.43 -12.99
C ARG A 24 -51.28 -9.95 -12.87
N GLN A 25 -50.91 -10.93 -13.69
CA GLN A 25 -49.58 -11.53 -13.68
C GLN A 25 -48.52 -10.52 -14.14
N ASN A 26 -48.77 -9.77 -15.22
CA ASN A 26 -47.90 -8.69 -15.68
C ASN A 26 -47.79 -7.57 -14.64
N GLY A 27 -48.90 -7.21 -13.97
CA GLY A 27 -48.89 -6.25 -12.87
C GLY A 27 -48.00 -6.69 -11.71
N LEU A 28 -48.04 -7.97 -11.34
CA LEU A 28 -47.17 -8.54 -10.31
C LEU A 28 -45.69 -8.54 -10.73
N TRP A 29 -45.39 -8.87 -11.99
CA TRP A 29 -44.03 -8.81 -12.53
C TRP A 29 -43.47 -7.38 -12.51
N VAL A 30 -44.25 -6.41 -12.97
CA VAL A 30 -43.85 -4.99 -12.96
C VAL A 30 -43.64 -4.47 -11.54
N ALA A 31 -44.55 -4.80 -10.62
CA ALA A 31 -44.40 -4.43 -9.21
C ALA A 31 -43.15 -5.05 -8.58
N GLY A 32 -42.86 -6.33 -8.87
CA GLY A 32 -41.64 -7.00 -8.43
C GLY A 32 -40.36 -6.35 -8.95
N LEU A 33 -40.35 -5.97 -10.23
CA LEU A 33 -39.21 -5.28 -10.84
C LEU A 33 -38.97 -3.90 -10.21
N LEU A 34 -40.04 -3.15 -9.96
CA LEU A 34 -39.98 -1.84 -9.30
C LEU A 34 -39.48 -1.93 -7.86
N LEU A 35 -39.88 -2.96 -7.12
CA LEU A 35 -39.39 -3.21 -5.75
C LEU A 35 -37.89 -3.54 -5.73
N LEU A 36 -37.40 -4.33 -6.69
CA LEU A 36 -35.96 -4.63 -6.82
C LEU A 36 -35.16 -3.37 -7.16
N ALA A 37 -35.62 -2.57 -8.12
CA ALA A 37 -34.96 -1.33 -8.51
C ALA A 37 -34.97 -0.28 -7.36
N GLY A 38 -36.10 -0.12 -6.67
CA GLY A 38 -36.24 0.78 -5.53
C GLY A 38 -35.41 0.34 -4.33
N GLY A 39 -35.36 -0.97 -4.03
CA GLY A 39 -34.55 -1.54 -2.96
C GLY A 39 -33.05 -1.28 -3.17
N GLY A 40 -32.55 -1.44 -4.40
CA GLY A 40 -31.15 -1.17 -4.74
C GLY A 40 -30.77 0.31 -4.57
N ALA A 41 -31.64 1.22 -5.01
CA ALA A 41 -31.41 2.66 -4.88
C ALA A 41 -31.40 3.13 -3.40
N MET A 42 -32.33 2.62 -2.58
CA MET A 42 -32.38 2.96 -1.15
C MET A 42 -31.20 2.38 -0.36
N ALA A 43 -30.77 1.16 -0.66
CA ALA A 43 -29.60 0.55 -0.04
C ALA A 43 -28.33 1.36 -0.35
N GLY A 44 -28.15 1.80 -1.60
CA GLY A 44 -27.03 2.65 -2.00
C GLY A 44 -27.02 4.02 -1.32
N ALA A 45 -28.20 4.64 -1.17
CA ALA A 45 -28.32 5.92 -0.47
C ALA A 45 -28.00 5.82 1.03
N SER A 46 -28.41 4.73 1.68
CA SER A 46 -28.11 4.47 3.10
C SER A 46 -26.61 4.25 3.33
N LEU A 47 -25.93 3.57 2.41
CA LEU A 47 -24.48 3.33 2.47
C LEU A 47 -23.64 4.60 2.32
N LYS A 48 -24.14 5.60 1.57
CA LYS A 48 -23.36 6.80 1.21
C LYS A 48 -22.87 7.60 2.43
N ASN A 49 -23.64 7.61 3.50
CA ASN A 49 -23.32 8.31 4.75
C ASN A 49 -23.30 7.37 5.96
N ALA A 50 -23.21 6.05 5.72
CA ALA A 50 -23.13 5.08 6.79
C ALA A 50 -21.78 5.21 7.50
N ILE A 51 -21.82 5.29 8.83
CA ILE A 51 -20.64 5.17 9.68
C ILE A 51 -20.55 3.69 10.07
N PHE A 52 -19.38 3.09 9.83
CA PHE A 52 -19.10 1.71 10.20
C PHE A 52 -18.07 1.70 11.32
N ASP A 53 -18.29 0.84 12.32
CA ASP A 53 -17.31 0.64 13.39
C ASP A 53 -16.02 -0.02 12.88
N SER A 54 -16.11 -0.87 11.85
CA SER A 54 -14.94 -1.49 11.23
C SER A 54 -15.17 -1.83 9.75
N VAL A 55 -14.09 -1.76 8.97
CA VAL A 55 -14.07 -2.17 7.56
C VAL A 55 -12.96 -3.20 7.38
N ARG A 56 -13.33 -4.41 6.95
CA ARG A 56 -12.38 -5.46 6.57
C ARG A 56 -12.28 -5.49 5.05
N ALA A 57 -11.16 -5.03 4.51
CA ALA A 57 -10.90 -5.00 3.09
C ALA A 57 -9.50 -5.56 2.81
N LYS A 58 -9.31 -6.14 1.61
CA LYS A 58 -7.97 -6.45 1.11
C LYS A 58 -7.25 -5.19 0.66
N GLU A 59 -8.03 -4.24 0.13
CA GLU A 59 -7.54 -2.99 -0.42
C GLU A 59 -8.62 -1.90 -0.34
N VAL A 60 -8.18 -0.66 -0.11
CA VAL A 60 -8.95 0.56 -0.28
C VAL A 60 -8.15 1.47 -1.23
N VAL A 61 -8.74 1.83 -2.36
CA VAL A 61 -8.13 2.71 -3.36
C VAL A 61 -8.89 4.04 -3.39
N VAL A 62 -8.16 5.14 -3.19
CA VAL A 62 -8.68 6.50 -3.33
C VAL A 62 -8.34 6.97 -4.74
N VAL A 63 -9.36 7.35 -5.51
CA VAL A 63 -9.22 7.91 -6.85
C VAL A 63 -9.72 9.36 -6.87
N ASP A 64 -9.07 10.22 -7.64
CA ASP A 64 -9.53 11.60 -7.85
C ASP A 64 -10.62 11.69 -8.94
N GLY A 65 -11.09 12.92 -9.20
CA GLY A 65 -12.13 13.17 -10.22
C GLY A 65 -11.72 12.86 -11.67
N LYS A 66 -10.43 12.61 -11.93
CA LYS A 66 -9.90 12.18 -13.23
C LYS A 66 -9.70 10.66 -13.30
N GLY A 67 -10.02 9.93 -12.22
CA GLY A 67 -9.80 8.49 -12.11
C GLY A 67 -8.36 8.11 -11.78
N ILE A 68 -7.51 9.07 -11.38
CA ILE A 68 -6.12 8.81 -10.99
C ILE A 68 -6.08 8.36 -9.53
N VAL A 69 -5.35 7.29 -9.25
CA VAL A 69 -5.13 6.81 -7.88
C VAL A 69 -4.32 7.83 -7.10
N ARG A 70 -4.80 8.23 -5.92
CA ARG A 70 -4.15 9.19 -5.01
C ARG A 70 -3.64 8.56 -3.72
N ALA A 71 -4.27 7.47 -3.29
CA ALA A 71 -3.79 6.67 -2.17
C ALA A 71 -4.26 5.22 -2.33
N ARG A 72 -3.50 4.29 -1.77
CA ARG A 72 -3.84 2.87 -1.69
C ARG A 72 -3.50 2.37 -0.29
N LEU A 73 -4.47 1.79 0.40
CA LEU A 73 -4.27 1.03 1.64
C LEU A 73 -4.48 -0.44 1.32
N GLY A 74 -3.48 -1.30 1.50
CA GLY A 74 -3.57 -2.70 1.10
C GLY A 74 -2.75 -3.65 1.97
N GLY A 75 -3.20 -4.91 2.03
CA GLY A 75 -2.45 -6.00 2.67
C GLY A 75 -1.37 -6.63 1.79
N ASP A 76 -1.40 -6.37 0.48
CA ASP A 76 -0.37 -6.77 -0.49
C ASP A 76 -0.24 -5.63 -1.51
N LEU A 77 0.71 -4.73 -1.27
CA LEU A 77 0.90 -3.52 -2.07
C LEU A 77 1.57 -3.83 -3.42
N PRO A 78 1.14 -3.19 -4.52
CA PRO A 78 1.74 -3.40 -5.84
C PRO A 78 3.16 -2.81 -5.91
N ASP A 79 3.92 -3.20 -6.93
CA ASP A 79 5.22 -2.61 -7.24
C ASP A 79 5.16 -1.09 -7.42
N ALA A 80 6.26 -0.41 -7.11
CA ALA A 80 6.33 1.04 -7.06
C ALA A 80 6.36 1.65 -8.47
N VAL A 81 5.49 2.62 -8.75
CA VAL A 81 5.44 3.33 -10.03
C VAL A 81 6.20 4.64 -9.90
N MET A 82 7.25 4.80 -10.71
CA MET A 82 8.09 5.99 -10.78
C MET A 82 7.84 6.80 -12.06
N ALA A 83 8.42 8.00 -12.13
CA ALA A 83 8.34 8.87 -13.32
C ALA A 83 8.66 8.14 -14.62
N GLY A 84 7.93 8.46 -15.69
CA GLY A 84 8.09 7.81 -17.00
C GLY A 84 7.46 6.42 -17.10
N GLY A 85 6.65 6.01 -16.10
CA GLY A 85 5.99 4.71 -16.08
C GLY A 85 6.91 3.56 -15.69
N HIS A 86 8.09 3.86 -15.12
CA HIS A 86 9.01 2.84 -14.64
C HIS A 86 8.46 2.15 -13.39
N VAL A 87 8.30 0.83 -13.46
CA VAL A 87 7.86 0.01 -12.33
C VAL A 87 9.08 -0.61 -11.66
N SER A 88 9.29 -0.31 -10.38
CA SER A 88 10.35 -0.90 -9.56
C SER A 88 9.78 -1.96 -8.65
N LYS A 89 10.32 -3.18 -8.75
CA LYS A 89 9.89 -4.31 -7.92
C LYS A 89 10.14 -4.01 -6.45
N ARG A 90 9.15 -4.29 -5.60
CA ARG A 90 9.41 -4.28 -4.15
C ARG A 90 10.34 -5.45 -3.81
N GLY A 91 11.42 -5.17 -3.08
CA GLY A 91 12.38 -6.20 -2.65
C GLY A 91 11.76 -7.25 -1.71
N SER A 92 10.60 -6.95 -1.13
CA SER A 92 9.75 -7.86 -0.38
C SER A 92 8.28 -7.47 -0.55
N LYS A 93 7.37 -8.38 -0.20
CA LYS A 93 5.98 -8.03 0.03
C LYS A 93 5.85 -6.97 1.13
N ALA A 94 4.86 -6.11 0.97
CA ALA A 94 4.60 -5.02 1.90
C ALA A 94 3.09 -4.79 2.06
N ALA A 95 2.69 -4.40 3.25
CA ALA A 95 1.34 -3.97 3.59
C ALA A 95 1.37 -2.54 4.14
N GLY A 96 0.29 -1.79 3.99
CA GLY A 96 0.18 -0.42 4.50
C GLY A 96 -0.43 0.54 3.50
N MET A 97 -0.04 1.80 3.58
CA MET A 97 -0.56 2.90 2.77
C MET A 97 0.53 3.47 1.85
N ILE A 98 0.20 3.64 0.57
CA ILE A 98 1.00 4.38 -0.41
C ILE A 98 0.23 5.62 -0.85
N ILE A 99 0.94 6.73 -1.05
CA ILE A 99 0.40 7.98 -1.59
C ILE A 99 0.96 8.25 -2.99
N TYR A 100 0.13 8.84 -3.84
CA TYR A 100 0.45 9.11 -5.24
C TYR A 100 0.19 10.58 -5.59
N ASP A 101 0.92 11.09 -6.58
CA ASP A 101 0.70 12.42 -7.16
C ASP A 101 -0.36 12.44 -8.28
N GLU A 102 -0.54 13.58 -8.94
CA GLU A 102 -1.53 13.81 -10.01
C GLU A 102 -1.27 13.05 -11.30
N GLU A 103 -0.07 12.50 -11.44
CA GLU A 103 0.33 11.64 -12.55
C GLU A 103 0.19 10.15 -12.18
N GLY A 104 -0.20 9.84 -10.94
CA GLY A 104 -0.26 8.48 -10.41
C GLY A 104 1.10 7.91 -10.03
N ILE A 105 2.10 8.77 -9.79
CA ILE A 105 3.46 8.36 -9.38
C ILE A 105 3.52 8.24 -7.85
N GLU A 106 4.13 7.17 -7.35
CA GLU A 106 4.31 6.92 -5.91
C GLU A 106 5.18 8.01 -5.26
N ARG A 107 4.69 8.62 -4.17
CA ARG A 107 5.33 9.72 -3.43
C ARG A 107 5.74 9.34 -2.01
N GLY A 108 5.66 8.06 -1.68
CA GLY A 108 6.00 7.51 -0.38
C GLY A 108 4.81 6.78 0.25
N GLY A 109 4.95 6.48 1.54
CA GLY A 109 3.95 5.70 2.25
C GLY A 109 4.29 5.39 3.69
N TYR A 110 3.38 4.70 4.36
CA TYR A 110 3.56 4.05 5.66
C TYR A 110 3.37 2.56 5.45
N VAL A 111 4.42 1.77 5.61
CA VAL A 111 4.41 0.36 5.21
C VAL A 111 5.13 -0.54 6.20
N THR A 112 4.68 -1.79 6.29
CA THR A 112 5.39 -2.89 6.93
C THR A 112 5.82 -3.90 5.88
N GLN A 113 7.02 -4.46 6.00
CA GLN A 113 7.53 -5.50 5.10
C GLN A 113 7.43 -6.89 5.72
N ASP A 114 7.10 -7.89 4.89
CA ASP A 114 7.08 -9.29 5.33
C ASP A 114 8.49 -9.78 5.69
N ASN A 115 9.49 -9.37 4.89
CA ASN A 115 10.88 -9.72 5.13
C ASN A 115 11.55 -8.65 5.99
N GLY A 116 12.16 -9.07 7.08
CA GLY A 116 12.83 -8.17 8.03
C GLY A 116 11.88 -7.37 8.92
N SER A 117 10.55 -7.53 8.76
CA SER A 117 9.51 -7.03 9.68
C SER A 117 9.63 -5.56 10.09
N ASN A 118 10.23 -4.74 9.22
CA ASN A 118 10.42 -3.32 9.47
C ASN A 118 9.11 -2.56 9.25
N ALA A 119 8.84 -1.59 10.12
CA ALA A 119 7.86 -0.54 9.85
C ALA A 119 8.58 0.69 9.31
N MET A 120 8.04 1.29 8.24
CA MET A 120 8.68 2.40 7.54
C MET A 120 7.70 3.52 7.22
N LEU A 121 8.20 4.75 7.29
CA LEU A 121 7.60 5.91 6.64
C LEU A 121 8.55 6.40 5.57
N THR A 122 8.10 6.50 4.33
CA THR A 122 8.92 6.98 3.21
C THR A 122 8.33 8.24 2.61
N LEU A 123 9.22 9.11 2.13
CA LEU A 123 8.87 10.22 1.27
C LEU A 123 9.74 10.15 0.02
N ASP A 124 9.07 10.12 -1.13
CA ASP A 124 9.71 9.95 -2.41
C ASP A 124 9.56 11.20 -3.28
N SER A 125 10.65 11.57 -3.94
CA SER A 125 10.56 12.37 -5.16
C SER A 125 9.97 11.52 -6.29
N LYS A 126 9.61 12.13 -7.42
CA LYS A 126 9.15 11.38 -8.61
C LYS A 126 10.18 10.36 -9.14
N HIS A 127 11.45 10.47 -8.72
CA HIS A 127 12.56 9.70 -9.26
C HIS A 127 13.25 8.78 -8.25
N ARG A 128 13.14 9.08 -6.95
CA ARG A 128 13.84 8.37 -5.87
C ARG A 128 13.37 8.80 -4.50
N MET A 129 13.59 7.92 -3.53
CA MET A 129 13.40 8.19 -2.11
C MET A 129 14.24 9.36 -1.63
N ALA A 130 13.60 10.29 -0.92
CA ALA A 130 14.18 11.51 -0.37
C ALA A 130 14.28 11.44 1.16
N ALA A 131 13.35 10.73 1.82
CA ALA A 131 13.44 10.46 3.24
C ALA A 131 12.88 9.08 3.59
N ILE A 132 13.43 8.49 4.65
CA ILE A 132 12.91 7.27 5.24
C ILE A 132 13.06 7.31 6.76
N MET A 133 12.01 6.92 7.46
CA MET A 133 12.04 6.58 8.88
C MET A 133 11.78 5.09 9.00
N VAL A 134 12.59 4.37 9.77
CA VAL A 134 12.50 2.91 9.94
C VAL A 134 12.50 2.59 11.43
N ALA A 135 11.63 1.68 11.83
CA ALA A 135 11.71 0.95 13.08
C ALA A 135 11.93 -0.54 12.78
N GLY A 136 12.98 -1.10 13.36
CA GLY A 136 13.31 -2.52 13.27
C GLY A 136 12.37 -3.37 14.12
N PRO A 137 12.24 -4.67 13.81
CA PRO A 137 11.43 -5.59 14.60
C PRO A 137 12.14 -6.07 15.87
N ASP A 138 13.43 -5.76 16.03
CA ASP A 138 14.28 -6.31 17.08
C ASP A 138 13.85 -5.79 18.46
N PRO A 139 13.93 -6.62 19.53
CA PRO A 139 13.74 -6.18 20.91
C PRO A 139 14.58 -4.97 21.33
N SER A 140 15.70 -4.71 20.64
CA SER A 140 16.58 -3.55 20.84
C SER A 140 15.93 -2.21 20.47
N GLN A 141 14.78 -2.23 19.78
CA GLN A 141 14.06 -1.03 19.31
C GLN A 141 14.91 -0.15 18.40
N ASP A 142 15.71 -0.78 17.53
CA ASP A 142 16.52 -0.09 16.54
C ASP A 142 15.66 0.80 15.65
N SER A 143 16.10 2.05 15.46
CA SER A 143 15.40 3.01 14.62
C SER A 143 16.34 3.95 13.90
N ALA A 144 15.88 4.45 12.75
CA ALA A 144 16.61 5.45 11.99
C ALA A 144 15.67 6.40 11.25
N LEU A 145 16.11 7.66 11.10
CA LEU A 145 15.56 8.65 10.19
C LEU A 145 16.68 9.10 9.26
N THR A 146 16.51 8.91 7.96
CA THR A 146 17.48 9.27 6.94
C THR A 146 16.87 10.25 5.95
N LEU A 147 17.59 11.36 5.70
CA LEU A 147 17.35 12.28 4.59
C LEU A 147 18.39 12.02 3.51
N ILE A 148 17.96 11.86 2.27
CA ILE A 148 18.77 11.35 1.16
C ILE A 148 18.81 12.37 0.02
N THR A 149 20.01 12.65 -0.47
CA THR A 149 20.23 13.40 -1.71
C THR A 149 20.94 12.54 -2.74
N LYS A 150 21.28 13.08 -3.91
CA LYS A 150 22.03 12.33 -4.94
C LYS A 150 23.44 12.01 -4.47
N ASP A 151 24.01 12.92 -3.71
CA ASP A 151 25.43 12.93 -3.44
C ASP A 151 25.74 12.69 -1.96
N GLY A 152 24.73 12.38 -1.14
CA GLY A 152 24.93 12.18 0.29
C GLY A 152 23.63 12.02 1.07
N GLY A 153 23.72 12.31 2.36
CA GLY A 153 22.56 12.29 3.24
C GLY A 153 22.91 12.53 4.71
N ILE A 154 21.87 12.67 5.52
CA ILE A 154 21.96 12.80 6.97
C ILE A 154 21.14 11.67 7.57
N GLU A 155 21.66 11.02 8.61
CA GLU A 155 21.00 9.96 9.34
C GLU A 155 21.01 10.26 10.83
N LEU A 156 19.84 10.17 11.45
CA LEU A 156 19.69 10.02 12.89
C LEU A 156 19.40 8.55 13.15
N ARG A 157 20.16 7.91 14.02
CA ARG A 157 20.02 6.47 14.28
C ARG A 157 20.17 6.20 15.77
N SER A 158 19.39 5.25 16.26
CA SER A 158 19.59 4.62 17.55
C SER A 158 19.53 3.12 17.36
N ASP A 159 20.63 2.44 17.65
CA ASP A 159 20.75 0.98 17.53
C ASP A 159 21.69 0.42 18.60
N GLY A 160 21.97 -0.89 18.54
CA GLY A 160 22.90 -1.54 19.48
C GLY A 160 24.32 -0.98 19.53
N ASN A 161 24.78 -0.21 18.52
CA ASN A 161 26.07 0.47 18.56
C ASN A 161 25.99 1.86 19.21
N GLY A 162 24.79 2.34 19.53
CA GLY A 162 24.54 3.62 20.19
C GLY A 162 23.87 4.66 19.28
N SER A 163 23.26 5.65 19.93
CA SER A 163 22.57 6.75 19.25
C SER A 163 23.56 7.72 18.60
N ARG A 164 23.29 8.15 17.37
CA ARG A 164 24.18 9.01 16.57
C ARG A 164 23.48 9.81 15.49
N LEU A 165 24.05 10.98 15.19
CA LEU A 165 23.85 11.72 13.96
C LEU A 165 25.03 11.43 13.03
N SER A 166 24.77 11.05 11.79
CA SER A 166 25.78 10.80 10.76
C SER A 166 25.50 11.64 9.52
N VAL A 167 26.53 12.24 8.93
CA VAL A 167 26.47 12.88 7.62
C VAL A 167 27.39 12.12 6.67
N ARG A 168 26.91 11.89 5.45
CA ARG A 168 27.66 11.20 4.41
C ARG A 168 27.60 11.97 3.10
N ASP A 169 28.62 11.76 2.28
CA ASP A 169 28.69 12.19 0.89
C ASP A 169 28.96 10.99 -0.05
N LYS A 170 29.45 11.26 -1.27
CA LYS A 170 29.85 10.22 -2.24
C LYS A 170 31.06 9.40 -1.81
N ALA A 171 31.96 9.96 -1.00
CA ALA A 171 33.17 9.31 -0.53
C ALA A 171 32.92 8.45 0.71
N GLY A 172 31.86 8.73 1.47
CA GLY A 172 31.43 7.93 2.61
C GLY A 172 30.99 8.79 3.79
N LEU A 173 31.23 8.29 5.01
CA LEU A 173 30.95 9.02 6.24
C LEU A 173 31.88 10.24 6.36
N THR A 174 31.31 11.44 6.47
CA THR A 174 32.07 12.71 6.64
C THR A 174 32.00 13.25 8.05
N TYR A 175 30.92 12.95 8.78
CA TYR A 175 30.71 13.41 10.14
C TYR A 175 29.87 12.41 10.94
N GLN A 176 30.21 12.22 12.21
CA GLN A 176 29.40 11.42 13.13
C GLN A 176 29.49 11.94 14.57
N GLN A 177 28.35 12.12 15.23
CA GLN A 177 28.28 12.55 16.62
C GLN A 177 27.21 11.78 17.42
N PRO A 178 27.58 11.16 18.57
CA PRO A 178 28.95 10.81 18.95
C PRO A 178 29.58 9.87 17.92
N ALA A 179 30.90 9.96 17.76
CA ALA A 179 31.62 9.01 16.92
C ALA A 179 31.58 7.61 17.56
N ILE A 180 31.18 6.61 16.79
CA ILE A 180 31.22 5.21 17.22
C ILE A 180 32.66 4.72 17.09
N THR A 181 33.27 4.38 18.22
CA THR A 181 34.67 3.94 18.29
C THR A 181 34.83 2.43 18.13
N ALA A 182 33.80 1.65 18.48
CA ALA A 182 33.78 0.21 18.35
C ALA A 182 32.38 -0.28 17.97
N LEU A 183 32.31 -1.26 17.06
CA LEU A 183 31.06 -1.93 16.70
C LEU A 183 30.76 -3.06 17.68
N THR A 184 29.47 -3.35 17.89
CA THR A 184 29.06 -4.56 18.62
C THR A 184 29.48 -5.83 17.86
N PRO A 185 29.68 -6.97 18.55
CA PRO A 185 30.03 -8.23 17.90
C PRO A 185 29.07 -8.62 16.77
N ASP A 186 27.76 -8.47 16.99
CA ASP A 186 26.73 -8.80 15.99
C ASP A 186 26.82 -7.88 14.77
N SER A 187 27.01 -6.57 14.99
CA SER A 187 27.23 -5.62 13.91
C SER A 187 28.48 -5.99 13.11
N CYS A 188 29.55 -6.41 13.79
CA CYS A 188 30.76 -6.83 13.12
C CYS A 188 30.58 -8.06 12.24
N ILE A 189 29.89 -9.08 12.73
CA ILE A 189 29.56 -10.27 11.94
C ILE A 189 28.74 -9.88 10.72
N HIS A 190 27.73 -9.01 10.91
CA HIS A 190 26.86 -8.53 9.85
C HIS A 190 27.65 -7.80 8.75
N TYR A 191 28.49 -6.82 9.11
CA TYR A 191 29.28 -6.09 8.11
C TYR A 191 30.31 -6.97 7.42
N LYS A 192 30.95 -7.92 8.11
CA LYS A 192 31.83 -8.92 7.47
C LYS A 192 31.10 -9.69 6.38
N GLN A 193 29.88 -10.16 6.67
CA GLN A 193 29.06 -10.89 5.69
C GLN A 193 28.68 -10.01 4.50
N ILE A 194 28.35 -8.73 4.74
CA ILE A 194 28.03 -7.79 3.66
C ILE A 194 29.23 -7.55 2.75
N GLU A 195 30.42 -7.28 3.32
CA GLU A 195 31.63 -7.04 2.53
C GLU A 195 32.04 -8.29 1.73
N LEU A 196 31.84 -9.48 2.28
CA LEU A 196 32.04 -10.74 1.55
C LEU A 196 31.07 -10.90 0.39
N LYS A 197 29.80 -10.51 0.57
CA LYS A 197 28.76 -10.62 -0.45
C LYS A 197 28.91 -9.55 -1.54
N TYR A 198 29.42 -8.38 -1.18
CA TYR A 198 29.54 -7.21 -2.04
C TYR A 198 30.94 -6.57 -1.93
N PRO A 199 31.98 -7.26 -2.43
CA PRO A 199 33.36 -6.81 -2.25
C PRO A 199 33.59 -5.43 -2.89
N GLY A 200 34.31 -4.57 -2.18
CA GLY A 200 34.69 -3.23 -2.64
C GLY A 200 33.63 -2.14 -2.42
N GLN A 201 32.44 -2.46 -1.89
CA GLN A 201 31.42 -1.46 -1.59
C GLN A 201 31.72 -0.62 -0.34
N ARG A 202 32.60 -1.09 0.56
CA ARG A 202 32.99 -0.38 1.79
C ARG A 202 31.75 0.04 2.61
N SER A 203 30.80 -0.89 2.71
CA SER A 203 29.52 -0.72 3.40
C SER A 203 29.70 -0.34 4.87
N CYS A 204 30.75 -0.84 5.53
CA CYS A 204 31.07 -0.43 6.89
C CYS A 204 31.49 1.05 6.95
N GLN A 205 32.45 1.47 6.12
CA GLN A 205 32.98 2.84 6.12
C GLN A 205 31.96 3.88 5.62
N ALA A 206 30.91 3.43 4.92
CA ALA A 206 29.77 4.28 4.59
C ALA A 206 28.91 4.65 5.81
N ARG A 207 29.07 3.97 6.96
CA ARG A 207 28.23 4.13 8.16
C ARG A 207 29.01 4.37 9.46
N PHE A 208 30.25 3.93 9.54
CA PHE A 208 31.09 4.04 10.73
C PHE A 208 32.46 4.64 10.41
N PRO A 209 33.13 5.26 11.38
CA PRO A 209 34.49 5.75 11.24
C PRO A 209 35.43 4.63 10.81
N GLU A 210 36.43 4.96 9.99
CA GLU A 210 37.38 3.99 9.43
C GLU A 210 38.09 3.17 10.52
N ALA A 211 38.46 3.80 11.63
CA ALA A 211 39.09 3.13 12.76
C ALA A 211 38.21 2.01 13.36
N ALA A 212 36.90 2.26 13.51
CA ALA A 212 35.96 1.28 14.04
C ALA A 212 35.75 0.12 13.05
N CYS A 213 35.66 0.42 11.75
CA CYS A 213 35.57 -0.60 10.71
C CYS A 213 36.83 -1.46 10.62
N LYS A 214 38.02 -0.87 10.71
CA LYS A 214 39.28 -1.60 10.66
C LYS A 214 39.42 -2.57 11.83
N ALA A 215 39.13 -2.10 13.05
CA ALA A 215 39.15 -2.94 14.25
C ALA A 215 38.17 -4.13 14.14
N CYS A 216 37.05 -3.91 13.46
CA CYS A 216 35.98 -4.88 13.30
C CYS A 216 36.26 -5.92 12.21
N LEU A 217 36.56 -5.48 10.99
CA LEU A 217 36.68 -6.31 9.80
C LEU A 217 37.97 -7.15 9.81
N GLY A 218 38.98 -6.73 10.56
CA GLY A 218 40.34 -7.28 10.45
C GLY A 218 41.05 -6.73 9.21
N ASP A 219 42.38 -6.79 9.20
CA ASP A 219 43.16 -6.65 7.97
C ASP A 219 42.98 -7.89 7.09
#